data_AF-A0A2V9MCA7-F1
#
_entry.id   AF-A0A2V9MCA7-F1
#
_cell.length_a   1.000
_cell.length_b   1.000
_cell.length_c   1.000
_cell.angle_alpha   90.00
_cell.angle_beta   90.00
_cell.angle_gamma   90.00
#
_symmetry.space_group_name_H-M   'P 1'
#
loop_
_entity.id
_entity.type
_entity.pdbx_description
1 polymer ?
#
loop_
_entity_poly.entity_id
_entity_poly.type
_entity_poly.pdbx_seq_one_letter_code
_entity_poly.pdbx_strand_id
1 'polypeptide(L)'
;MRRLLFDTRFFCDSLRLRVFVVKAVPRTDSEVRIAASVLDRLIDRELDVSREPPASRASSLRELKQAVRRDLEWLLNTRQCIDEIPDDLKELKKSVLVYGLPDFSQANVKSPSDQARLRRVIVEAIRNFEP
;
A
#
# COMPACT_ATOMS: atom_id res chain seq x y z
N MET A 1 33.01 16.05 56.12
CA MET A 1 31.60 15.81 55.73
C MET A 1 31.61 14.90 54.51
N ARG A 2 31.44 13.57 54.58
CA ARG A 2 30.20 12.80 54.87
C ARG A 2 29.00 13.41 54.10
N ARG A 3 28.22 12.71 53.27
CA ARG A 3 28.02 11.27 53.08
C ARG A 3 26.92 11.04 52.00
N LEU A 4 27.05 9.92 51.27
CA LEU A 4 25.98 9.04 50.71
C LEU A 4 25.17 9.52 49.48
N LEU A 5 24.79 8.68 48.51
CA LEU A 5 25.05 7.25 48.25
C LEU A 5 24.62 6.97 46.79
N PHE A 6 25.48 6.31 46.03
CA PHE A 6 25.06 5.42 44.95
C PHE A 6 24.33 4.24 45.60
N ASP A 7 23.11 3.96 45.18
CA ASP A 7 22.52 2.64 45.42
C ASP A 7 22.48 1.86 44.11
N THR A 8 23.03 0.65 44.20
CA THR A 8 23.14 -0.32 43.13
C THR A 8 22.32 -1.52 43.55
N ARG A 9 21.68 -2.15 42.55
CA ARG A 9 20.90 -3.40 42.58
C ARG A 9 19.40 -3.16 42.71
N PHE A 10 18.69 -3.40 41.61
CA PHE A 10 17.81 -4.57 41.53
C PHE A 10 17.60 -4.95 40.06
N PHE A 11 18.31 -6.00 39.68
CA PHE A 11 18.05 -6.81 38.49
C PHE A 11 17.12 -7.94 38.94
N CYS A 12 15.87 -7.99 38.47
CA CYS A 12 15.11 -9.24 38.30
C CYS A 12 13.74 -8.97 37.64
N ASP A 13 13.51 -9.63 36.50
CA ASP A 13 12.29 -10.28 36.06
C ASP A 13 10.92 -9.62 36.28
N SER A 14 10.26 -9.28 35.18
CA SER A 14 8.96 -9.88 34.83
C SER A 14 8.43 -9.23 33.55
N LEU A 15 8.04 -10.06 32.57
CA LEU A 15 7.22 -9.65 31.44
C LEU A 15 6.07 -8.75 31.92
N ARG A 16 6.12 -7.47 31.59
CA ARG A 16 4.95 -6.60 31.62
C ARG A 16 4.52 -6.40 30.18
N LEU A 17 3.60 -7.25 29.73
CA LEU A 17 2.72 -6.95 28.60
C LEU A 17 2.11 -5.57 28.86
N ARG A 18 2.65 -4.54 28.23
CA ARG A 18 1.99 -3.23 28.18
C ARG A 18 0.84 -3.38 27.20
N VAL A 19 -0.33 -3.74 27.71
CA VAL A 19 -1.58 -3.51 27.01
C VAL A 19 -1.70 -2.00 26.84
N PHE A 20 -1.40 -1.51 25.64
CA PHE A 20 -1.63 -0.12 25.27
C PHE A 20 -3.14 0.12 25.27
N VAL A 21 -3.64 0.69 26.36
CA VAL A 21 -4.99 1.27 26.39
C VAL A 21 -4.94 2.55 25.56
N VAL A 22 -5.28 2.44 24.28
CA VAL A 22 -5.53 3.61 23.42
C VAL A 22 -6.81 4.27 23.91
N LYS A 23 -6.66 5.37 24.65
CA LYS A 23 -7.79 6.18 25.12
C LYS A 23 -8.40 6.90 23.92
N ALA A 24 -9.56 6.43 23.45
CA ALA A 24 -10.30 7.07 22.37
C ALA A 24 -10.81 8.45 22.80
N VAL A 25 -10.41 9.49 22.07
CA VAL A 25 -11.01 10.83 22.15
C VAL A 25 -12.05 10.94 21.02
N PRO A 26 -13.32 11.26 21.31
CA PRO A 26 -14.29 11.49 20.25
C PRO A 26 -14.01 12.86 19.66
N ARG A 27 -13.51 12.91 18.43
CA ARG A 27 -13.50 14.13 17.63
C ARG A 27 -14.51 13.98 16.51
N THR A 28 -15.70 14.50 16.77
CA THR A 28 -16.68 14.89 15.76
C THR A 28 -16.09 16.02 14.95
N ASP A 29 -15.52 15.69 13.79
CA ASP A 29 -15.46 16.62 12.67
C ASP A 29 -15.67 15.80 11.40
N SER A 30 -16.76 16.10 10.70
CA SER A 30 -17.13 15.50 9.43
C SER A 30 -16.26 16.07 8.30
N GLU A 31 -14.95 16.08 8.50
CA GLU A 31 -14.01 16.20 7.40
C GLU A 31 -13.91 14.82 6.76
N VAL A 32 -14.22 14.72 5.47
CA VAL A 32 -13.95 13.53 4.66
C VAL A 32 -12.47 13.19 4.78
N ARG A 33 -12.12 12.34 5.75
CA ARG A 33 -10.79 11.77 5.89
C ARG A 33 -10.61 10.87 4.69
N ILE A 34 -9.66 11.22 3.84
CA ILE A 34 -9.23 10.34 2.76
C ILE A 34 -8.71 9.07 3.44
N ALA A 35 -9.52 8.03 3.46
CA ALA A 35 -9.17 6.78 4.10
C ALA A 35 -8.19 6.04 3.21
N ALA A 36 -6.96 5.85 3.70
CA ALA A 36 -5.98 5.01 3.03
C ALA A 36 -6.50 3.56 2.92
N SER A 37 -5.95 2.80 1.97
CA SER A 37 -6.28 1.39 1.79
C SER A 37 -6.06 0.61 3.09
N VAL A 38 -6.73 -0.54 3.25
CA VAL A 38 -6.51 -1.40 4.44
C VAL A 38 -5.05 -1.82 4.53
N LEU A 39 -4.43 -2.16 3.39
CA LEU A 39 -3.02 -2.54 3.34
C LEU A 39 -2.10 -1.41 3.80
N ASP A 40 -2.36 -0.18 3.38
CA ASP A 40 -1.56 0.98 3.78
C ASP A 40 -1.70 1.32 5.27
N ARG A 41 -2.81 0.94 5.90
CA ARG A 41 -3.00 1.09 7.35
C ARG A 41 -2.36 -0.03 8.16
N LEU A 42 -2.05 -1.16 7.53
CA LEU A 42 -1.45 -2.33 8.18
C LEU A 42 0.07 -2.41 7.96
N ILE A 43 0.57 -1.87 6.86
CA ILE A 43 1.99 -1.88 6.53
C ILE A 43 2.63 -0.63 7.12
N ASP A 44 3.38 -0.83 8.21
CA ASP A 44 4.29 0.19 8.72
C ASP A 44 5.53 0.29 7.79
N ARG A 45 5.70 1.46 7.17
CA ARG A 45 6.85 1.76 6.30
C ARG A 45 7.94 2.56 7.01
N GLU A 46 7.66 3.07 8.21
CA GLU A 46 8.55 3.94 8.97
C GLU A 46 8.84 3.31 10.34
N LEU A 47 9.54 2.19 10.33
CA LEU A 47 9.87 1.39 11.53
C LEU A 47 10.60 2.20 12.63
N ASP A 48 11.29 3.28 12.26
CA ASP A 48 12.03 4.15 13.18
C ASP A 48 11.15 5.22 13.84
N VAL A 49 9.92 5.42 13.35
CA VAL A 49 8.99 6.45 13.85
C VAL A 49 8.02 5.83 14.85
N SER A 50 8.38 5.93 16.14
CA SER A 50 7.58 5.36 17.24
C SER A 50 6.19 5.99 17.42
N ARG A 51 5.94 7.17 16.83
CA ARG A 51 4.64 7.86 16.83
C ARG A 51 4.44 8.64 15.55
N GLU A 52 3.45 8.23 14.76
CA GLU A 52 3.03 8.97 13.58
C GLU A 52 2.43 10.34 13.95
N PRO A 53 2.75 11.41 13.20
CA PRO A 53 2.15 12.71 13.39
C PRO A 53 0.65 12.69 13.02
N PRO A 54 -0.17 13.58 13.59
CA PRO A 54 -1.59 13.66 13.24
C PRO A 54 -1.76 13.98 11.75
N ALA A 55 -2.46 13.11 11.03
CA ALA A 55 -2.69 13.26 9.60
C ALA A 55 -3.50 14.53 9.30
N SER A 56 -2.91 15.44 8.52
CA SER A 56 -3.64 16.55 7.90
C SER A 56 -4.21 16.10 6.56
N ARG A 57 -5.32 16.71 6.10
CA ARG A 57 -5.91 16.41 4.78
C ARG A 57 -4.89 16.48 3.63
N ALA A 58 -3.98 17.46 3.69
CA ALA A 58 -2.91 17.60 2.70
C ALA A 58 -1.88 16.46 2.77
N SER A 59 -1.61 15.92 3.97
CA SER A 59 -0.76 14.73 4.14
C SER A 59 -1.43 13.49 3.58
N SER A 60 -2.70 13.25 3.94
CA SER A 60 -3.45 12.08 3.47
C SER A 60 -3.57 12.04 1.94
N LEU A 61 -3.70 13.20 1.29
CA LEU A 61 -3.71 13.25 -0.19
C LEU A 61 -2.34 12.92 -0.79
N ARG A 62 -1.24 13.34 -0.16
CA ARG A 62 0.11 12.98 -0.63
C ARG A 62 0.38 11.49 -0.46
N GLU A 63 0.01 10.94 0.69
CA GLU A 63 0.11 9.51 1.00
C GLU A 63 -0.71 8.68 0.01
N LEU A 64 -1.96 9.08 -0.30
CA LEU A 64 -2.78 8.42 -1.31
C LEU A 64 -2.10 8.44 -2.70
N LYS A 65 -1.55 9.57 -3.12
CA LYS A 65 -0.83 9.67 -4.41
C LYS A 65 0.39 8.78 -4.45
N GLN A 66 1.13 8.68 -3.35
CA GLN A 66 2.29 7.79 -3.24
C GLN A 66 1.85 6.32 -3.28
N ALA A 67 0.71 5.99 -2.68
CA ALA A 67 0.17 4.64 -2.71
C ALA A 67 -0.21 4.23 -4.13
N VAL A 68 -1.03 5.03 -4.80
CA VAL A 68 -1.42 4.80 -6.20
C VAL A 68 -0.19 4.71 -7.10
N ARG A 69 0.83 5.56 -6.90
CA ARG A 69 2.07 5.48 -7.69
C ARG A 69 2.75 4.13 -7.52
N ARG A 70 2.92 3.65 -6.28
CA ARG A 70 3.53 2.35 -5.99
C ARG A 70 2.72 1.21 -6.61
N ASP A 71 1.40 1.26 -6.49
CA ASP A 71 0.54 0.18 -6.97
C ASP A 71 0.53 0.13 -8.51
N LEU A 72 0.56 1.30 -9.17
CA LEU A 72 0.81 1.39 -10.62
C LEU A 72 2.21 0.90 -11.01
N GLU A 73 3.25 1.21 -10.23
CA GLU A 73 4.60 0.69 -10.48
C GLU A 73 4.61 -0.84 -10.41
N TRP A 74 3.94 -1.44 -9.43
CA TRP A 74 3.81 -2.90 -9.33
C TRP A 74 3.01 -3.48 -10.49
N LEU A 75 1.89 -2.86 -10.85
CA LEU A 75 1.04 -3.31 -11.95
C LEU A 75 1.77 -3.26 -13.29
N LEU A 76 2.43 -2.15 -13.60
CA LEU A 76 3.06 -1.94 -14.90
C LEU A 76 4.39 -2.70 -15.05
N ASN A 77 5.07 -3.03 -13.95
CA ASN A 77 6.30 -3.82 -13.98
C ASN A 77 6.07 -5.33 -13.86
N THR A 78 4.86 -5.77 -13.53
CA THR A 78 4.54 -7.21 -13.46
C THR A 78 4.14 -7.72 -14.84
N ARG A 79 4.71 -8.85 -15.26
CA ARG A 79 4.30 -9.57 -16.46
C ARG A 79 3.21 -10.58 -16.12
N GLN A 80 2.13 -10.60 -16.89
CA GLN A 80 1.10 -11.63 -16.81
C GLN A 80 1.68 -12.98 -17.25
N CYS A 81 1.28 -14.06 -16.59
CA CYS A 81 1.74 -15.43 -16.89
C CYS A 81 0.78 -16.22 -17.78
N ILE A 82 -0.40 -15.66 -18.09
CA ILE A 82 -1.47 -16.32 -18.83
C ILE A 82 -1.83 -15.44 -20.02
N ASP A 83 -1.73 -16.00 -21.23
CA ASP A 83 -2.02 -15.26 -22.46
C ASP A 83 -3.51 -15.31 -22.85
N GLU A 84 -4.20 -16.42 -22.57
CA GLU A 84 -5.59 -16.62 -22.97
C GLU A 84 -6.44 -17.20 -21.84
N ILE A 85 -7.60 -16.57 -21.60
CA ILE A 85 -8.61 -17.03 -20.65
C ILE A 85 -9.86 -17.43 -21.43
N PRO A 86 -10.39 -18.65 -21.23
CA PRO A 86 -11.67 -19.06 -21.81
C PRO A 86 -12.79 -18.06 -21.50
N ASP A 87 -13.62 -17.73 -22.49
CA ASP A 87 -14.67 -16.71 -22.35
C ASP A 87 -15.74 -17.06 -21.30
N ASP A 88 -15.89 -18.35 -21.00
CA ASP A 88 -16.79 -18.86 -19.97
C ASP A 88 -16.34 -18.47 -18.55
N LEU A 89 -15.06 -18.11 -18.36
CA LEU A 89 -14.46 -17.82 -17.05
C LEU A 89 -14.33 -16.31 -16.80
N LYS A 90 -15.47 -15.61 -16.73
CA LYS A 90 -15.53 -14.14 -16.61
C LYS A 90 -14.84 -13.58 -15.36
N GLU A 91 -14.97 -14.25 -14.22
CA GLU A 91 -14.34 -13.81 -12.97
C GLU A 91 -12.81 -13.94 -13.00
N LEU A 92 -12.29 -14.88 -13.81
CA LEU A 92 -10.86 -15.08 -13.95
C LEU A 92 -10.18 -13.86 -14.61
N LYS A 93 -10.89 -13.18 -15.50
CA LYS A 93 -10.46 -11.93 -16.16
C LYS A 93 -10.29 -10.75 -15.21
N LYS A 94 -10.74 -10.86 -13.95
CA LYS A 94 -10.55 -9.84 -12.88
C LYS A 94 -9.72 -10.36 -11.71
N SER A 95 -9.23 -11.58 -11.81
CA SER A 95 -8.48 -12.21 -10.72
C SER A 95 -7.02 -11.76 -10.71
N VAL A 96 -6.31 -12.07 -9.63
CA VAL A 96 -4.87 -11.82 -9.51
C VAL A 96 -4.06 -12.56 -10.58
N LEU A 97 -4.60 -13.60 -11.22
CA LEU A 97 -3.93 -14.34 -12.27
C LEU A 97 -3.63 -13.49 -13.52
N VAL A 98 -4.44 -12.45 -13.77
CA VAL A 98 -4.21 -11.48 -14.86
C VAL A 98 -3.60 -10.17 -14.37
N TYR A 99 -3.05 -10.16 -13.15
CA TYR A 99 -2.36 -8.99 -12.64
C TYR A 99 -1.08 -8.74 -13.44
N GLY A 100 -0.91 -7.50 -13.92
CA GLY A 100 0.24 -7.10 -14.71
C GLY A 100 -0.11 -6.68 -16.13
N LEU A 101 0.90 -6.65 -17.00
CA LEU A 101 0.78 -6.46 -18.43
C LEU A 101 1.16 -7.73 -19.21
N PRO A 102 0.49 -8.05 -20.33
CA PRO A 102 0.86 -9.15 -21.20
C PRO A 102 2.22 -8.89 -21.88
N ASP A 103 2.83 -9.92 -22.46
CA ASP A 103 4.14 -9.75 -23.09
C ASP A 103 4.05 -8.92 -24.38
N PHE A 104 4.81 -7.82 -24.41
CA PHE A 104 4.98 -6.94 -25.58
C PHE A 104 6.37 -7.04 -26.21
N SER A 105 7.19 -8.02 -25.85
CA SER A 105 8.55 -8.21 -26.37
C SER A 105 8.62 -8.28 -27.90
N GLN A 106 7.56 -8.77 -28.54
CA GLN A 106 7.44 -8.88 -30.00
C GLN A 106 6.71 -7.69 -30.65
N ALA A 107 6.22 -6.73 -29.88
CA ALA A 107 5.45 -5.59 -30.40
C ALA A 107 6.37 -4.53 -31.03
N ASN A 108 5.95 -3.95 -32.15
CA ASN A 108 6.68 -2.86 -32.78
C ASN A 108 6.22 -1.51 -32.22
N VAL A 109 7.07 -0.88 -31.40
CA VAL A 109 6.78 0.42 -30.76
C VAL A 109 6.53 1.55 -31.78
N LYS A 110 6.95 1.40 -33.04
CA LYS A 110 6.71 2.38 -34.12
C LYS A 110 5.41 2.13 -34.90
N SER A 111 4.76 0.97 -34.70
CA SER A 111 3.49 0.64 -35.35
C SER A 111 2.33 1.34 -34.63
N PRO A 112 1.52 2.16 -35.32
CA PRO A 112 0.34 2.79 -34.72
C PRO A 112 -0.66 1.76 -34.16
N SER A 113 -0.76 0.59 -34.80
CA SER A 113 -1.62 -0.51 -34.34
C SER A 113 -1.16 -1.05 -32.97
N ASP A 114 0.14 -1.31 -32.83
CA ASP A 114 0.70 -1.87 -31.59
C ASP A 114 0.66 -0.84 -30.45
N GLN A 115 0.88 0.44 -30.75
CA GLN A 115 0.69 1.53 -29.79
C GLN A 115 -0.77 1.62 -29.31
N ALA A 116 -1.73 1.50 -30.23
CA ALA A 116 -3.15 1.50 -29.89
C ALA A 116 -3.52 0.29 -29.02
N ARG A 117 -2.96 -0.89 -29.34
CA ARG A 117 -3.14 -2.11 -28.54
C ARG A 117 -2.58 -1.93 -27.12
N LEU A 118 -1.33 -1.49 -27.00
CA LEU A 118 -0.68 -1.23 -25.71
C LEU A 118 -1.49 -0.25 -24.86
N ARG A 119 -1.96 0.86 -25.46
CA ARG A 119 -2.79 1.85 -24.77
C ARG A 119 -4.08 1.23 -24.21
N ARG A 120 -4.77 0.40 -25.00
CA ARG A 120 -6.01 -0.27 -24.54
C ARG A 120 -5.73 -1.18 -23.36
N VAL A 121 -4.69 -2.00 -23.45
CA VAL A 121 -4.32 -2.94 -22.39
C VAL A 121 -3.94 -2.22 -21.10
N ILE A 122 -3.15 -1.15 -21.17
CA ILE A 122 -2.80 -0.35 -19.97
C ILE A 122 -4.06 0.23 -19.33
N VAL A 123 -4.96 0.82 -20.12
CA VAL A 123 -6.21 1.40 -19.60
C VAL A 123 -7.10 0.34 -18.97
N GLU A 124 -7.19 -0.84 -19.56
CA GLU A 124 -7.97 -1.95 -19.03
C GLU A 124 -7.37 -2.51 -17.74
N ALA A 125 -6.05 -2.70 -17.69
CA ALA A 125 -5.36 -3.13 -16.48
C ALA A 125 -5.58 -2.15 -15.32
N ILE A 126 -5.42 -0.84 -15.57
CA ILE A 126 -5.67 0.18 -14.55
C ILE A 126 -7.13 0.15 -14.09
N ARG A 127 -8.11 0.05 -15.00
CA ARG A 127 -9.54 -0.02 -14.64
C ARG A 127 -9.89 -1.25 -13.80
N ASN A 128 -9.21 -2.37 -14.03
CA ASN A 128 -9.50 -3.61 -13.33
C ASN A 128 -8.88 -3.64 -11.93
N PHE A 129 -7.72 -3.01 -11.73
CA PHE A 129 -6.95 -3.11 -10.49
C PHE A 129 -6.93 -1.82 -9.64
N GLU A 130 -7.22 -0.66 -10.21
CA GLU A 130 -7.28 0.65 -9.54
C GLU A 130 -8.64 1.35 -9.79
N PRO A 131 -9.75 0.86 -9.19
CA PRO A 131 -11.09 1.43 -9.34
C PRO A 131 -11.30 2.78 -8.62
#